data_AF-A0A671XAY7-F1
#
_entry.id   AF-A0A671XAY7-F1
#
_cell.length_a   1.000
_cell.length_b   1.000
_cell.length_c   1.000
_cell.angle_alpha   90.00
_cell.angle_beta   90.00
_cell.angle_gamma   90.00
#
_symmetry.space_group_name_H-M   'P 1'
#
loop_
_entity.id
_entity.type
_entity.pdbx_description
1 polymer ?
#
loop_
_entity_poly.entity_id
_entity_poly.type
_entity_poly.pdbx_seq_one_letter_code
_entity_poly.pdbx_strand_id
1 'polypeptide(L)'
;MAPASTLNPDDPNVCSHWESYAVTVQESYAHPFDQVYYTRCTDILNWFKCTRHRISYKTAYRRGVRTMYRRRSQCCPGFYESGNLCVPLCTEECAHGRCVSPDTCQCEPGWGGLDCSSGCESDFWGPHCTNKCQCRNGAKCNPITGACVCTDGYQGWRCEEPCDAGFYGKDCMLECQCLNGATCHHQTGECLCAPGYTGAFESDDLRVCCVSPSSCEEPCPPGKHGSLCEQRCPCQNGGTCHHVTGECSCPAGWVVRPDPTCSSELS
;
A
#
# COMPACT_ATOMS: atom_id res chain seq x y z
N MET A 1 46.43 -2.32 -25.69
CA MET A 1 45.74 -3.32 -24.86
C MET A 1 44.58 -2.60 -24.20
N ALA A 2 43.33 -2.92 -24.57
CA ALA A 2 42.19 -2.38 -23.83
C ALA A 2 42.18 -3.02 -22.43
N PRO A 3 41.87 -2.26 -21.36
CA PRO A 3 41.88 -2.80 -20.00
C PRO A 3 40.91 -3.97 -19.89
N ALA A 4 41.24 -4.94 -19.03
CA ALA A 4 40.31 -5.97 -18.62
C ALA A 4 39.11 -5.27 -17.94
N SER A 5 37.89 -5.72 -18.24
CA SER A 5 36.66 -5.17 -17.68
C SER A 5 36.79 -5.10 -16.15
N THR A 6 36.58 -3.92 -15.57
CA THR A 6 36.66 -3.63 -14.12
C THR A 6 35.40 -4.02 -13.35
N LEU A 7 34.43 -4.63 -14.04
CA LEU A 7 33.16 -5.09 -13.46
C LEU A 7 33.40 -6.16 -12.40
N ASN A 8 32.65 -6.07 -11.29
CA ASN A 8 32.68 -7.06 -10.23
C ASN A 8 32.22 -8.43 -10.75
N PRO A 9 33.05 -9.48 -10.73
CA PRO A 9 32.66 -10.81 -11.21
C PRO A 9 31.54 -11.47 -10.39
N ASP A 10 31.29 -11.00 -9.16
CA ASP A 10 30.22 -11.50 -8.29
C ASP A 10 28.87 -10.78 -8.50
N ASP A 11 28.83 -9.71 -9.31
CA ASP A 11 27.58 -9.02 -9.65
C ASP A 11 26.73 -9.90 -10.60
N PRO A 12 25.50 -10.29 -10.20
CA PRO A 12 24.66 -11.18 -11.00
C PRO A 12 24.24 -10.58 -12.35
N ASN A 13 24.38 -9.26 -12.52
CA ASN A 13 24.04 -8.53 -13.74
C ASN A 13 25.26 -8.35 -14.67
N VAL A 14 26.36 -9.06 -14.42
CA VAL A 14 27.53 -9.14 -15.30
C VAL A 14 27.41 -10.35 -16.22
N CYS A 15 27.21 -10.06 -17.50
CA CYS A 15 27.16 -11.02 -18.59
C CYS A 15 28.54 -11.14 -19.27
N SER A 16 28.72 -12.19 -20.06
CA SER A 16 29.94 -12.35 -20.86
C SER A 16 29.64 -12.65 -22.32
N HIS A 17 30.48 -12.13 -23.22
CA HIS A 17 30.39 -12.39 -24.65
C HIS A 17 31.75 -12.82 -25.21
N TRP A 18 31.73 -13.52 -26.35
CA TRP A 18 32.93 -13.89 -27.08
C TRP A 18 33.27 -12.82 -28.12
N GLU A 19 34.44 -12.21 -27.97
CA GLU A 19 34.99 -11.25 -28.93
C GLU A 19 36.08 -11.95 -29.75
N SER A 20 36.05 -11.78 -31.07
CA SER A 20 37.10 -12.28 -31.97
C SER A 20 38.22 -11.25 -32.11
N TYR A 21 39.47 -11.72 -32.21
CA TYR A 21 40.63 -10.87 -32.44
C TYR A 21 41.64 -11.56 -33.35
N ALA A 22 42.35 -10.76 -34.15
CA ALA A 22 43.35 -11.27 -35.08
C ALA A 22 44.71 -11.43 -34.38
N VAL A 23 45.31 -12.61 -34.49
CA VAL A 23 46.66 -12.91 -34.01
C VAL A 23 47.54 -13.32 -35.17
N THR A 24 48.73 -12.75 -35.24
CA THR A 24 49.75 -13.18 -36.20
C THR A 24 50.40 -14.46 -35.68
N VAL A 25 50.29 -15.53 -36.44
CA VAL A 25 50.90 -16.83 -36.14
C VAL A 25 51.90 -17.21 -37.21
N GLN A 26 52.88 -18.01 -36.83
CA GLN A 26 53.84 -18.58 -37.78
C GLN A 26 53.28 -19.89 -38.33
N GLU A 27 53.02 -19.95 -39.63
CA GLU A 27 52.48 -21.14 -40.30
C GLU A 27 53.55 -21.77 -41.19
N SER A 28 53.71 -23.09 -41.07
CA SER A 28 54.54 -23.87 -41.98
C SER A 28 53.82 -24.12 -43.30
N TYR A 29 54.50 -23.93 -44.43
CA TYR A 29 54.01 -24.27 -45.76
C TYR A 29 55.08 -24.99 -46.59
N ALA A 30 54.62 -25.74 -47.60
CA ALA A 30 55.49 -26.42 -48.55
C ALA A 30 55.97 -25.41 -49.61
N HIS A 31 57.24 -25.02 -49.54
CA HIS A 31 57.84 -24.12 -50.53
C HIS A 31 58.51 -24.96 -51.64
N PRO A 32 58.07 -24.82 -52.90
CA PRO A 32 58.66 -25.55 -54.02
C PRO A 32 60.07 -25.04 -54.31
N PHE A 33 60.98 -25.95 -54.64
CA PHE A 33 62.31 -25.63 -55.16
C PHE A 33 62.68 -26.61 -56.27
N ASP A 34 63.51 -26.17 -57.20
CA ASP A 34 63.99 -27.01 -58.29
C ASP A 34 65.18 -27.87 -57.82
N GLN A 35 64.99 -29.18 -57.80
CA GLN A 35 66.04 -30.13 -57.49
C GLN A 35 66.65 -30.67 -58.78
N VAL A 36 67.87 -30.25 -59.06
CA VAL A 36 68.64 -30.66 -60.24
C VAL A 36 69.40 -31.95 -59.95
N TYR A 37 69.22 -32.96 -60.80
CA TYR A 37 69.99 -34.20 -60.76
C TYR A 37 70.42 -34.61 -62.16
N TYR A 38 71.53 -35.34 -62.24
CA TYR A 38 72.15 -35.72 -63.50
C TYR A 38 71.85 -37.18 -63.83
N THR A 39 71.22 -37.42 -64.98
CA THR A 39 70.93 -38.77 -65.49
C THR A 39 71.71 -39.07 -66.76
N ARG A 40 71.95 -40.34 -67.08
CA ARG A 40 72.57 -40.74 -68.34
C ARG A 40 71.61 -40.43 -69.50
N CYS A 41 72.10 -39.77 -70.55
CA CYS A 41 71.32 -39.51 -71.75
C CYS A 41 71.06 -40.82 -72.50
N THR A 42 69.92 -40.95 -73.16
CA THR A 42 69.56 -42.15 -73.94
C THR A 42 70.22 -42.21 -75.33
N ASP A 43 70.96 -41.16 -75.72
CA ASP A 43 71.69 -41.10 -76.98
C ASP A 43 73.16 -41.56 -76.86
N ILE A 44 73.65 -42.14 -77.95
CA ILE A 44 74.72 -43.15 -78.11
C ILE A 44 76.12 -42.76 -77.59
N LEU A 45 76.37 -41.53 -77.16
CA LEU A 45 77.63 -41.12 -76.52
C LEU A 45 77.42 -40.96 -75.01
N ASN A 46 77.59 -42.07 -74.28
CA ASN A 46 77.50 -42.23 -72.80
C ASN A 46 78.43 -41.31 -71.96
N TRP A 47 79.08 -40.32 -72.59
CA TRP A 47 79.98 -39.37 -71.96
C TRP A 47 79.24 -38.15 -71.37
N PHE A 48 78.08 -37.77 -71.92
CA PHE A 48 77.35 -36.57 -71.47
C PHE A 48 76.25 -36.93 -70.45
N LYS A 49 76.20 -36.17 -69.35
CA LYS A 49 75.14 -36.26 -68.35
C LYS A 49 74.03 -35.27 -68.72
N CYS A 50 72.80 -35.75 -68.82
CA CYS A 50 71.63 -34.90 -69.06
C CYS A 50 71.14 -34.31 -67.73
N THR A 51 70.85 -33.02 -67.73
CA THR A 51 70.25 -32.32 -66.59
C THR A 51 68.77 -32.65 -66.51
N ARG A 52 68.31 -33.18 -65.38
CA ARG A 52 66.89 -33.43 -65.12
C ARG A 52 66.43 -32.60 -63.93
N HIS A 53 65.28 -31.96 -64.11
CA HIS A 53 64.65 -31.09 -63.11
C HIS A 53 63.51 -31.84 -62.42
N ARG A 54 63.41 -31.69 -61.09
CA ARG A 54 62.28 -32.21 -60.30
C ARG A 54 61.89 -31.16 -59.27
N ILE A 55 60.63 -30.74 -59.33
CA ILE A 55 60.04 -29.90 -58.28
C ILE A 55 59.98 -30.73 -57.00
N SER A 56 60.74 -30.29 -56.00
CA SER A 56 60.74 -30.85 -54.65
C SER A 56 60.28 -29.79 -53.66
N TYR A 57 59.86 -30.21 -52.47
CA TYR A 57 59.26 -29.31 -51.49
C TYR A 57 60.08 -29.31 -50.20
N LYS A 58 60.30 -28.13 -49.62
CA LYS A 58 60.89 -27.96 -48.29
C LYS A 58 59.93 -27.18 -47.39
N THR A 59 60.01 -27.43 -46.09
CA THR A 59 59.24 -26.65 -45.12
C THR A 59 59.79 -25.22 -45.06
N ALA A 60 58.92 -24.24 -45.27
CA ALA A 60 59.20 -22.83 -45.03
C ALA A 60 58.12 -22.25 -44.12
N TYR A 61 58.39 -21.08 -43.53
CA TYR A 61 57.46 -20.42 -42.62
C TYR A 61 56.98 -19.10 -43.19
N ARG A 62 55.72 -18.79 -42.99
CA ARG A 62 55.12 -17.49 -43.31
C ARG A 62 54.30 -16.99 -42.12
N ARG A 63 54.09 -15.68 -42.04
CA ARG A 63 53.16 -15.10 -41.07
C ARG A 63 51.74 -15.22 -41.63
N GLY A 64 50.92 -16.01 -40.96
CA GLY A 64 49.47 -16.08 -41.20
C GLY A 64 48.73 -15.25 -40.16
N VAL A 65 47.55 -14.74 -40.51
CA VAL A 65 46.63 -14.12 -39.55
C VAL A 65 45.59 -15.16 -39.18
N ARG A 66 45.46 -15.48 -37.89
CA ARG A 66 44.41 -16.36 -37.37
C ARG A 66 43.47 -15.60 -36.47
N THR A 67 42.18 -15.90 -36.62
CA THR A 67 41.14 -15.41 -35.72
C THR A 67 41.16 -16.24 -34.44
N MET A 68 41.35 -15.57 -33.31
CA MET A 68 41.23 -16.14 -31.97
C MET A 68 40.00 -15.54 -31.28
N TYR A 69 39.53 -16.18 -30.22
CA TYR A 69 38.38 -15.72 -29.44
C TYR A 69 38.78 -15.53 -27.99
N ARG A 70 38.23 -14.51 -27.34
CA ARG A 70 38.36 -14.30 -25.89
C ARG A 70 37.00 -13.97 -25.29
N ARG A 71 36.82 -14.32 -24.02
CA ARG A 71 35.62 -13.96 -23.26
C ARG A 71 35.83 -12.58 -22.63
N ARG A 72 34.87 -11.68 -22.81
CA ARG A 72 34.83 -10.35 -22.19
C ARG A 72 33.59 -10.19 -21.33
N SER A 73 33.74 -9.55 -20.18
CA SER A 73 32.63 -9.20 -19.29
C SER A 73 32.03 -7.86 -19.68
N GLN A 74 30.71 -7.75 -19.60
CA GLN A 74 29.92 -6.54 -19.82
C GLN A 74 28.63 -6.62 -18.99
N CYS A 75 27.96 -5.50 -18.78
CA CYS A 75 26.64 -5.54 -18.17
C CYS A 75 25.62 -6.27 -19.06
N CYS A 76 24.69 -6.99 -18.43
CA CYS A 76 23.59 -7.64 -19.12
C CYS A 76 22.66 -6.62 -19.82
N PRO A 77 21.87 -7.03 -20.82
CA PRO A 77 20.91 -6.12 -21.48
C PRO A 77 19.98 -5.43 -20.47
N GLY A 78 19.80 -4.12 -20.63
CA GLY A 78 19.00 -3.30 -19.71
C GLY A 78 19.78 -2.76 -18.50
N PHE A 79 21.08 -2.99 -18.42
CA PHE A 79 21.96 -2.43 -17.39
C PHE A 79 23.08 -1.61 -18.03
N TYR A 80 23.51 -0.56 -17.35
CA TYR A 80 24.67 0.25 -17.75
C TYR A 80 25.79 0.15 -16.71
N GLU A 81 27.02 0.33 -17.17
CA GLU A 81 28.21 0.28 -16.32
C GLU A 81 28.36 1.61 -15.55
N SER A 82 28.38 1.52 -14.23
CA SER A 82 28.69 2.64 -13.32
C SER A 82 29.82 2.23 -12.39
N GLY A 83 31.04 2.62 -12.74
CA GLY A 83 32.24 2.16 -12.02
C GLY A 83 32.49 0.67 -12.22
N ASN A 84 32.29 -0.13 -11.17
CA ASN A 84 32.43 -1.58 -11.19
C ASN A 84 31.09 -2.33 -11.04
N LEU A 85 29.97 -1.61 -11.08
CA LEU A 85 28.62 -2.15 -10.88
C LEU A 85 27.80 -2.04 -12.17
N CYS A 86 26.90 -3.00 -12.36
CA CYS A 86 25.87 -2.93 -13.39
C CYS A 86 24.57 -2.39 -12.79
N VAL A 87 24.24 -1.15 -13.14
CA VAL A 87 23.08 -0.42 -12.63
C VAL A 87 21.91 -0.58 -13.62
N PRO A 88 20.69 -0.91 -13.17
CA PRO A 88 19.56 -1.08 -14.06
C PRO A 88 19.19 0.24 -14.75
N LEU A 89 18.75 0.13 -16.00
CA LEU A 89 18.25 1.24 -16.79
C LEU A 89 16.72 1.22 -16.77
N CYS A 90 16.13 2.32 -16.33
CA CYS A 90 14.70 2.57 -16.47
C CYS A 90 14.51 3.67 -17.51
N THR A 91 13.67 3.41 -18.51
CA THR A 91 13.36 4.35 -19.60
C THR A 91 12.66 5.59 -19.05
N GLU A 92 11.71 5.39 -18.15
CA GLU A 92 11.07 6.44 -17.37
C GLU A 92 11.72 6.53 -15.98
N GLU A 93 11.85 7.74 -15.46
CA GLU A 93 12.39 7.95 -14.12
C GLU A 93 11.39 7.49 -13.05
N CYS A 94 11.87 6.77 -12.04
CA CYS A 94 11.05 6.38 -10.90
C CYS A 94 10.84 7.59 -9.97
N ALA A 95 9.73 8.33 -10.14
CA ALA A 95 9.47 9.61 -9.47
C ALA A 95 9.56 9.51 -7.93
N HIS A 96 8.82 8.58 -7.34
CA HIS A 96 8.87 8.26 -5.90
C HIS A 96 9.32 6.81 -5.68
N GLY A 97 10.54 6.51 -6.13
CA GLY A 97 11.08 5.16 -6.06
C GLY A 97 12.51 5.04 -6.56
N ARG A 98 12.93 3.79 -6.80
CA ARG A 98 14.24 3.48 -7.39
C ARG A 98 14.14 2.40 -8.45
N CYS A 99 14.97 2.50 -9.48
CA CYS A 99 15.10 1.48 -10.50
C CYS A 99 15.80 0.24 -9.91
N VAL A 100 15.12 -0.92 -9.89
CA VAL A 100 15.65 -2.17 -9.30
C VAL A 100 15.96 -3.24 -10.34
N SER A 101 15.31 -3.17 -11.50
CA SER A 101 15.62 -3.97 -12.68
C SER A 101 15.26 -3.16 -13.93
N PRO A 102 15.65 -3.61 -15.14
CA PRO A 102 15.36 -2.87 -16.35
C PRO A 102 13.87 -2.53 -16.45
N ASP A 103 13.57 -1.24 -16.62
CA ASP A 103 12.20 -0.68 -16.68
C ASP A 103 11.28 -1.10 -15.52
N THR A 104 11.84 -1.41 -14.35
CA THR A 104 11.08 -1.81 -13.17
C THR A 104 11.48 -0.94 -11.99
N CYS A 105 10.54 -0.11 -11.57
CA CYS A 105 10.66 0.69 -10.36
C CYS A 105 10.26 -0.13 -9.12
N GLN A 106 10.92 0.14 -8.01
CA GLN A 106 10.43 -0.17 -6.66
C GLN A 106 9.94 1.14 -6.05
N CYS A 107 8.63 1.24 -5.81
CA CYS A 107 8.02 2.47 -5.30
C CYS A 107 8.17 2.59 -3.78
N GLU A 108 8.25 3.83 -3.33
CA GLU A 108 8.13 4.18 -1.92
C GLU A 108 6.70 3.97 -1.42
N PRO A 109 6.49 3.74 -0.11
CA PRO A 109 5.15 3.61 0.44
C PRO A 109 4.28 4.86 0.20
N GLY A 110 3.04 4.66 -0.22
CA GLY A 110 2.10 5.73 -0.56
C GLY A 110 2.09 6.11 -2.05
N TRP A 111 2.96 5.48 -2.85
CA TRP A 111 3.09 5.72 -4.29
C TRP A 111 2.97 4.42 -5.09
N GLY A 112 2.49 4.55 -6.31
CA GLY A 112 2.25 3.47 -7.26
C GLY A 112 2.30 3.94 -8.71
N GLY A 113 1.81 3.09 -9.61
CA GLY A 113 2.06 3.23 -11.04
C GLY A 113 3.36 2.55 -11.48
N LEU A 114 3.61 2.55 -12.80
CA LEU A 114 4.81 1.92 -13.38
C LEU A 114 6.09 2.71 -13.05
N ASP A 115 5.98 4.03 -12.96
CA ASP A 115 7.04 5.00 -12.70
C ASP A 115 6.96 5.61 -11.29
N CYS A 116 6.10 5.08 -10.41
CA CYS A 116 5.89 5.59 -9.05
C CYS A 116 5.39 7.05 -9.01
N SER A 117 4.74 7.56 -10.05
CA SER A 117 4.25 8.94 -10.12
C SER A 117 2.87 9.15 -9.50
N SER A 118 2.08 8.09 -9.27
CA SER A 118 0.73 8.21 -8.75
C SER A 118 0.66 7.93 -7.26
N GLY A 119 0.03 8.82 -6.50
CA GLY A 119 -0.29 8.55 -5.09
C GLY A 119 -1.35 7.46 -4.96
N CYS A 120 -1.35 6.73 -3.85
CA CYS A 120 -2.37 5.70 -3.62
C CYS A 120 -3.78 6.31 -3.49
N GLU A 121 -4.75 5.64 -4.11
CA GLU A 121 -6.17 5.92 -3.87
C GLU A 121 -6.54 5.62 -2.40
N SER A 122 -7.65 6.20 -1.92
CA SER A 122 -8.05 6.12 -0.50
C SER A 122 -8.25 4.71 0.05
N ASP A 123 -8.39 3.72 -0.83
CA ASP A 123 -8.67 2.33 -0.49
C ASP A 123 -7.41 1.46 -0.50
N PHE A 124 -6.23 2.04 -0.81
CA PHE A 124 -4.97 1.32 -0.95
C PHE A 124 -3.81 2.03 -0.23
N TRP A 125 -2.79 1.25 0.15
CA TRP A 125 -1.63 1.75 0.86
C TRP A 125 -0.36 0.91 0.60
N GLY A 126 0.77 1.43 1.06
CA GLY A 126 2.07 0.78 0.98
C GLY A 126 2.75 1.00 -0.38
N PRO A 127 3.86 0.30 -0.64
CA PRO A 127 4.58 0.41 -1.91
C PRO A 127 3.74 -0.19 -3.04
N HIS A 128 3.75 0.48 -4.19
CA HIS A 128 2.96 0.12 -5.37
C HIS A 128 1.44 0.16 -5.15
N CYS A 129 0.95 0.71 -4.04
CA CYS A 129 -0.48 0.74 -3.69
C CYS A 129 -1.16 -0.64 -3.76
N THR A 130 -0.43 -1.70 -3.39
CA THR A 130 -0.89 -3.09 -3.54
C THR A 130 -1.70 -3.58 -2.35
N ASN A 131 -1.59 -2.92 -1.19
CA ASN A 131 -2.31 -3.34 0.00
C ASN A 131 -3.65 -2.63 0.10
N LYS A 132 -4.74 -3.39 0.22
CA LYS A 132 -6.07 -2.82 0.43
C LYS A 132 -6.28 -2.39 1.88
N CYS A 133 -6.88 -1.23 2.07
CA CYS A 133 -7.24 -0.70 3.38
C CYS A 133 -8.38 -1.50 4.00
N GLN A 134 -8.31 -1.69 5.32
CA GLN A 134 -9.22 -2.55 6.08
C GLN A 134 -10.17 -1.78 7.01
N CYS A 135 -10.14 -0.45 6.93
CA CYS A 135 -10.93 0.45 7.76
C CYS A 135 -12.44 0.24 7.56
N ARG A 136 -13.22 0.50 8.60
CA ARG A 136 -14.68 0.36 8.65
C ARG A 136 -15.35 1.72 8.86
N ASN A 137 -16.68 1.76 8.77
CA ASN A 137 -17.50 2.92 9.12
C ASN A 137 -17.11 4.24 8.40
N GLY A 138 -16.70 4.13 7.14
CA GLY A 138 -16.32 5.27 6.31
C GLY A 138 -14.94 5.87 6.63
N ALA A 139 -14.16 5.23 7.50
CA ALA A 139 -12.80 5.66 7.83
C ALA A 139 -11.85 5.50 6.63
N LYS A 140 -10.91 6.46 6.52
CA LYS A 140 -9.85 6.45 5.51
C LYS A 140 -8.57 5.89 6.11
N CYS A 141 -7.72 5.27 5.30
CA CYS A 141 -6.40 4.83 5.73
C CYS A 141 -5.31 5.83 5.33
N ASN A 142 -4.22 5.80 6.08
CA ASN A 142 -2.98 6.44 5.70
C ASN A 142 -2.34 5.67 4.51
N PRO A 143 -1.99 6.32 3.39
CA PRO A 143 -1.46 5.64 2.21
C PRO A 143 -0.06 5.05 2.40
N ILE A 144 0.68 5.49 3.42
CA ILE A 144 2.04 5.02 3.73
C ILE A 144 1.98 3.79 4.65
N THR A 145 1.19 3.86 5.73
CA THR A 145 1.20 2.85 6.81
C THR A 145 -0.03 1.95 6.85
N GLY A 146 -1.11 2.30 6.15
CA GLY A 146 -2.39 1.60 6.21
C GLY A 146 -3.21 1.87 7.47
N ALA A 147 -2.69 2.67 8.41
CA ALA A 147 -3.39 2.99 9.66
C ALA A 147 -4.69 3.77 9.40
N CYS A 148 -5.77 3.38 10.08
CA CYS A 148 -7.07 4.01 9.90
C CYS A 148 -7.17 5.32 10.68
N VAL A 149 -7.80 6.31 10.06
CA VAL A 149 -8.23 7.55 10.70
C VAL A 149 -9.74 7.47 10.84
N CYS A 150 -10.20 7.33 12.09
CA CYS A 150 -11.60 7.08 12.38
C CYS A 150 -12.47 8.31 12.12
N THR A 151 -13.68 8.04 11.68
CA THR A 151 -14.78 9.02 11.66
C THR A 151 -15.27 9.25 13.08
N ASP A 152 -15.92 10.40 13.30
CA ASP A 152 -16.44 10.77 14.62
C ASP A 152 -17.35 9.67 15.16
N GLY A 153 -17.14 9.32 16.43
CA GLY A 153 -17.89 8.30 17.13
C GLY A 153 -17.41 6.87 16.96
N TYR A 154 -16.31 6.63 16.24
CA TYR A 154 -15.73 5.29 16.12
C TYR A 154 -14.29 5.24 16.61
N GLN A 155 -13.91 4.08 17.14
CA GLN A 155 -12.59 3.75 17.64
C GLN A 155 -12.18 2.32 17.26
N GLY A 156 -10.99 1.93 17.69
CA GLY A 156 -10.36 0.66 17.31
C GLY A 156 -9.40 0.82 16.13
N TRP A 157 -8.52 -0.17 15.96
CA TRP A 157 -7.48 -0.16 14.92
C TRP A 157 -8.03 -0.11 13.49
N ARG A 158 -9.27 -0.55 13.26
CA ARG A 158 -9.99 -0.44 11.97
C ARG A 158 -11.20 0.46 12.05
N CYS A 159 -11.39 1.20 13.14
CA CYS A 159 -12.57 2.03 13.37
C CYS A 159 -13.87 1.22 13.35
N GLU A 160 -13.82 -0.03 13.81
CA GLU A 160 -14.94 -0.97 13.77
C GLU A 160 -15.87 -0.84 14.98
N GLU A 161 -15.40 -0.24 16.07
CA GLU A 161 -16.11 -0.12 17.34
C GLU A 161 -16.70 1.29 17.48
N PRO A 162 -17.94 1.46 17.95
CA PRO A 162 -18.41 2.76 18.38
C PRO A 162 -17.65 3.23 19.63
N CYS A 163 -17.69 4.52 19.93
CA CYS A 163 -17.18 5.03 21.21
C CYS A 163 -17.87 4.35 22.39
N ASP A 164 -17.10 4.16 23.46
CA ASP A 164 -17.61 3.65 24.72
C ASP A 164 -18.70 4.58 25.29
N ALA A 165 -19.60 4.00 26.09
CA ALA A 165 -20.69 4.75 26.69
C ALA A 165 -20.15 5.95 27.50
N GLY A 166 -20.69 7.13 27.23
CA GLY A 166 -20.26 8.38 27.86
C GLY A 166 -19.22 9.18 27.04
N PHE A 167 -18.74 8.65 25.91
CA PHE A 167 -17.81 9.35 25.03
C PHE A 167 -18.36 9.49 23.60
N TYR A 168 -17.91 10.53 22.91
CA TYR A 168 -18.30 10.81 21.55
C TYR A 168 -17.24 11.60 20.75
N GLY A 169 -17.54 11.81 19.47
CA GLY A 169 -16.76 12.68 18.59
C GLY A 169 -15.47 12.03 18.09
N LYS A 170 -14.54 12.85 17.60
CA LYS A 170 -13.29 12.36 17.03
C LYS A 170 -12.42 11.65 18.07
N ASP A 171 -11.96 10.45 17.72
CA ASP A 171 -11.13 9.59 18.57
C ASP A 171 -11.74 9.34 19.97
N CYS A 172 -13.07 9.48 20.11
CA CYS A 172 -13.80 9.34 21.37
C CYS A 172 -13.27 10.23 22.51
N MET A 173 -12.71 11.39 22.19
CA MET A 173 -12.09 12.28 23.17
C MET A 173 -13.06 13.25 23.85
N LEU A 174 -14.32 13.32 23.42
CA LEU A 174 -15.32 14.19 24.02
C LEU A 174 -16.18 13.41 25.01
N GLU A 175 -16.34 13.94 26.22
CA GLU A 175 -17.19 13.34 27.26
C GLU A 175 -18.62 13.90 27.17
N CYS A 176 -19.60 13.01 27.30
CA CYS A 176 -21.01 13.35 27.26
C CYS A 176 -21.46 14.02 28.55
N GLN A 177 -22.18 15.13 28.43
CA GLN A 177 -22.69 15.90 29.58
C GLN A 177 -24.11 15.51 29.99
N CYS A 178 -24.49 14.26 29.74
CA CYS A 178 -25.83 13.75 29.98
C CYS A 178 -26.00 13.37 31.47
N LEU A 179 -27.08 13.83 32.08
CA LEU A 179 -27.41 13.64 33.49
C LEU A 179 -28.54 12.60 33.67
N ASN A 180 -28.82 12.26 34.93
CA ASN A 180 -29.98 11.44 35.32
C ASN A 180 -30.05 10.05 34.63
N GLY A 181 -28.89 9.43 34.38
CA GLY A 181 -28.82 8.11 33.74
C GLY A 181 -29.14 8.11 32.25
N ALA A 182 -29.12 9.28 31.61
CA ALA A 182 -29.21 9.40 30.16
C ALA A 182 -27.99 8.80 29.46
N THR A 183 -28.20 8.35 28.22
CA THR A 183 -27.12 7.89 27.33
C THR A 183 -26.85 8.95 26.28
N CYS A 184 -25.73 8.88 25.56
CA CYS A 184 -25.44 9.81 24.47
C CYS A 184 -25.16 9.09 23.16
N HIS A 185 -25.45 9.78 22.06
CA HIS A 185 -25.11 9.31 20.72
C HIS A 185 -23.60 9.43 20.50
N HIS A 186 -22.97 8.30 20.18
CA HIS A 186 -21.51 8.19 20.07
C HIS A 186 -20.86 9.13 19.04
N GLN A 187 -21.58 9.61 18.02
CA GLN A 187 -21.01 10.52 17.00
C GLN A 187 -21.22 11.99 17.35
N THR A 188 -22.41 12.33 17.85
CA THR A 188 -22.87 13.73 18.00
C THR A 188 -22.86 14.22 19.45
N GLY A 189 -22.80 13.30 20.42
CA GLY A 189 -22.92 13.61 21.85
C GLY A 189 -24.35 13.89 22.30
N GLU A 190 -25.33 13.75 21.40
CA GLU A 190 -26.73 14.05 21.71
C GLU A 190 -27.27 13.11 22.80
N CYS A 191 -27.80 13.68 23.89
CA CYS A 191 -28.33 12.89 24.99
C CYS A 191 -29.69 12.29 24.65
N LEU A 192 -29.82 10.98 24.86
CA LEU A 192 -31.08 10.27 24.94
C LEU A 192 -31.48 10.12 26.40
N CYS A 193 -32.47 10.91 26.81
CA CYS A 193 -32.89 11.01 28.21
C CYS A 193 -33.54 9.71 28.72
N ALA A 194 -33.25 9.36 29.98
CA ALA A 194 -33.95 8.30 30.67
C ALA A 194 -35.45 8.63 30.84
N PRO A 195 -36.33 7.62 30.98
CA PRO A 195 -37.75 7.86 31.23
C PRO A 195 -37.98 8.81 32.42
N GLY A 196 -38.86 9.79 32.23
CA GLY A 196 -39.16 10.79 33.24
C GLY A 196 -38.28 12.03 33.23
N TYR A 197 -37.31 12.14 32.32
CA TYR A 197 -36.42 13.29 32.16
C TYR A 197 -36.44 13.85 30.73
N THR A 198 -36.14 15.14 30.60
CA THR A 198 -36.07 15.91 29.36
C THR A 198 -34.92 16.93 29.42
N GLY A 199 -34.50 17.47 28.27
CA GLY A 199 -33.50 18.55 28.20
C GLY A 199 -34.08 19.95 28.47
N ALA A 200 -33.21 20.94 28.68
CA ALA A 200 -33.61 22.33 28.85
C ALA A 200 -34.23 22.90 27.57
N PHE A 201 -35.35 23.62 27.72
CA PHE A 201 -36.00 24.34 26.63
C PHE A 201 -35.30 25.69 26.44
N GLU A 202 -34.32 25.81 25.54
CA GLU A 202 -33.89 27.14 25.10
C GLU A 202 -34.92 27.73 24.11
N SER A 203 -35.88 28.43 24.71
CA SER A 203 -36.55 29.67 24.30
C SER A 203 -37.00 29.93 22.85
N ASP A 204 -38.30 30.25 22.76
CA ASP A 204 -38.96 31.25 21.88
C ASP A 204 -39.43 30.91 20.45
N ASP A 205 -39.54 29.62 20.07
CA ASP A 205 -40.37 29.25 18.90
C ASP A 205 -41.38 28.14 19.22
N LEU A 206 -42.66 28.47 19.06
CA LEU A 206 -43.85 27.77 19.60
C LEU A 206 -44.17 26.43 18.89
N ARG A 207 -43.20 25.76 18.26
CA ARG A 207 -43.51 24.59 17.39
C ARG A 207 -42.56 23.39 17.40
N VAL A 208 -41.63 23.27 18.34
CA VAL A 208 -40.78 22.06 18.41
C VAL A 208 -40.98 21.35 19.75
N CYS A 209 -41.80 20.29 19.72
CA CYS A 209 -41.81 19.29 20.78
C CYS A 209 -40.67 18.29 20.53
N CYS A 210 -39.77 18.17 21.50
CA CYS A 210 -38.85 17.05 21.72
C CYS A 210 -37.75 16.85 20.65
N VAL A 211 -36.62 17.56 20.76
CA VAL A 211 -35.36 17.14 20.10
C VAL A 211 -34.17 17.49 21.02
N SER A 212 -33.36 16.49 21.38
CA SER A 212 -32.20 16.51 22.30
C SER A 212 -31.04 17.45 21.90
N PRO A 213 -30.03 17.72 22.77
CA PRO A 213 -30.01 17.87 24.23
C PRO A 213 -29.61 19.30 24.68
N SER A 214 -29.59 19.57 25.98
CA SER A 214 -28.32 20.03 26.55
C SER A 214 -27.77 19.16 27.70
N SER A 215 -28.62 18.47 28.49
CA SER A 215 -28.10 17.65 29.61
C SER A 215 -29.08 16.62 30.21
N CYS A 216 -30.35 16.56 29.79
CA CYS A 216 -31.39 15.74 30.46
C CYS A 216 -31.57 16.04 31.96
N GLU A 217 -31.33 17.29 32.37
CA GLU A 217 -31.41 17.73 33.76
C GLU A 217 -32.85 17.79 34.29
N GLU A 218 -33.82 18.17 33.45
CA GLU A 218 -35.18 18.50 33.88
C GLU A 218 -36.08 17.25 33.96
N PRO A 219 -36.93 17.11 34.99
CA PRO A 219 -37.96 16.08 35.00
C PRO A 219 -39.06 16.37 33.95
N CYS A 220 -39.87 15.37 33.62
CA CYS A 220 -41.02 15.58 32.74
C CYS A 220 -41.95 16.69 33.24
N PRO A 221 -42.53 17.49 32.32
CA PRO A 221 -43.43 18.56 32.69
C PRO A 221 -44.67 18.00 33.41
N PRO A 222 -45.30 18.80 34.30
CA PRO A 222 -46.45 18.35 35.08
C PRO A 222 -47.54 17.71 34.22
N GLY A 223 -48.05 16.56 34.67
CA GLY A 223 -49.08 15.79 33.96
C GLY A 223 -48.56 14.87 32.87
N LYS A 224 -47.23 14.75 32.70
CA LYS A 224 -46.60 13.77 31.82
C LYS A 224 -45.57 12.90 32.54
N HIS A 225 -45.33 11.71 32.01
CA HIS A 225 -44.32 10.78 32.53
C HIS A 225 -43.76 9.86 31.43
N GLY A 226 -42.83 8.99 31.80
CA GLY A 226 -42.30 7.94 30.93
C GLY A 226 -41.26 8.42 29.91
N SER A 227 -40.96 7.58 28.91
CA SER A 227 -39.99 7.89 27.87
C SER A 227 -40.43 9.10 27.04
N LEU A 228 -39.49 10.02 26.76
CA LEU A 228 -39.74 11.26 26.01
C LEU A 228 -40.90 12.11 26.56
N CYS A 229 -41.34 11.86 27.80
CA CYS A 229 -42.51 12.49 28.40
C CYS A 229 -43.76 12.40 27.51
N GLU A 230 -43.96 11.30 26.78
CA GLU A 230 -45.11 11.15 25.87
C GLU A 230 -46.37 10.66 26.58
N GLN A 231 -46.21 10.02 27.75
CA GLN A 231 -47.33 9.44 28.48
C GLN A 231 -48.01 10.52 29.32
N ARG A 232 -49.34 10.60 29.22
CA ARG A 232 -50.16 11.50 30.06
C ARG A 232 -50.49 10.81 31.37
N CYS A 233 -50.42 11.57 32.45
CA CYS A 233 -50.76 11.04 33.76
C CYS A 233 -52.26 10.75 33.89
N PRO A 234 -52.65 9.58 34.43
CA PRO A 234 -54.06 9.19 34.60
C PRO A 234 -54.76 9.89 35.76
N CYS A 235 -54.03 10.63 36.59
CA CYS A 235 -54.54 11.22 37.83
C CYS A 235 -55.68 12.21 37.56
N GLN A 236 -56.79 12.02 38.29
CA GLN A 236 -57.96 12.90 38.27
C GLN A 236 -58.03 13.74 39.55
N ASN A 237 -58.99 14.67 39.63
CA ASN A 237 -59.30 15.43 40.85
C ASN A 237 -58.13 16.22 41.45
N GLY A 238 -57.25 16.75 40.60
CA GLY A 238 -56.08 17.54 41.02
C GLY A 238 -54.91 16.71 41.57
N GLY A 239 -54.91 15.39 41.39
CA GLY A 239 -53.76 14.54 41.71
C GLY A 239 -52.55 14.85 40.82
N THR A 240 -51.35 14.77 41.40
CA THR A 240 -50.09 14.87 40.68
C THR A 240 -49.52 13.47 40.43
N CYS A 241 -48.65 13.32 39.43
CA CYS A 241 -48.02 12.04 39.13
C CYS A 241 -46.51 12.09 39.29
N HIS A 242 -45.92 10.95 39.61
CA HIS A 242 -44.49 10.75 39.59
C HIS A 242 -43.97 10.80 38.14
N HIS A 243 -42.99 11.66 37.86
CA HIS A 243 -42.51 11.94 36.49
C HIS A 243 -41.90 10.72 35.77
N VAL A 244 -41.36 9.72 36.51
CA VAL A 244 -40.83 8.49 35.90
C VAL A 244 -41.94 7.44 35.70
N THR A 245 -42.71 7.16 36.75
CA THR A 245 -43.60 5.97 36.81
C THR A 245 -45.05 6.28 36.47
N GLY A 246 -45.49 7.53 36.57
CA GLY A 246 -46.89 7.94 36.39
C GLY A 246 -47.78 7.69 37.61
N GLU A 247 -47.22 7.19 38.72
CA GLU A 247 -47.96 6.90 39.94
C GLU A 247 -48.55 8.17 40.56
N CYS A 248 -49.83 8.12 40.92
CA CYS A 248 -50.56 9.29 41.39
C CYS A 248 -50.38 9.54 42.89
N SER A 249 -50.12 10.80 43.25
CA SER A 249 -50.20 11.34 44.59
C SER A 249 -51.46 12.21 44.69
N CYS A 250 -52.36 11.84 45.62
CA CYS A 250 -53.66 12.48 45.74
C CYS A 250 -53.68 13.59 46.80
N PRO A 251 -54.43 14.68 46.59
CA PRO A 251 -54.63 15.71 47.62
C PRO A 251 -55.46 15.18 48.80
N ALA A 252 -55.44 15.91 49.92
CA ALA A 252 -56.15 15.50 51.14
C ALA A 252 -57.65 15.21 50.87
N GLY A 253 -58.16 14.09 51.41
CA GLY A 253 -59.53 13.62 51.20
C GLY A 253 -59.74 12.71 49.98
N TRP A 254 -58.66 12.36 49.25
CA TRP A 254 -58.68 11.49 48.08
C TRP A 254 -57.68 10.34 48.24
N VAL A 255 -58.01 9.14 47.75
CA VAL A 255 -57.16 7.95 47.81
C VAL A 255 -56.86 7.40 46.41
N VAL A 256 -55.69 6.77 46.26
CA VAL A 256 -55.29 6.09 45.02
C VAL A 256 -56.08 4.78 44.89
N ARG A 257 -56.78 4.61 43.77
CA ARG A 257 -57.52 3.38 43.43
C ARG A 257 -56.73 2.50 42.43
N PRO A 258 -57.14 1.23 42.20
CA PRO A 258 -56.43 0.31 41.31
C PRO A 258 -56.29 0.79 39.85
N ASP A 259 -57.10 1.76 39.43
CA ASP A 259 -57.14 2.37 38.09
C ASP A 259 -56.30 3.66 37.97
N PRO A 260 -55.07 3.66 38.51
CA PRO A 260 -54.29 4.82 38.99
C PRO A 260 -54.98 6.20 38.96
N THR A 261 -56.15 6.32 39.59
CA THR A 261 -56.89 7.57 39.70
C THR A 261 -57.08 7.97 41.17
N CYS A 262 -57.25 9.27 41.41
CA CYS A 262 -57.62 9.79 42.73
C CYS A 262 -59.14 9.85 42.83
N SER A 263 -59.71 9.09 43.75
CA SER A 263 -61.16 9.05 44.02
C SER A 263 -61.46 9.33 45.49
N SER A 264 -62.67 9.82 45.79
CA SER A 264 -63.05 10.14 47.16
C SER A 264 -63.29 8.84 47.95
N GLU A 265 -63.02 8.84 49.25
CA GLU A 265 -63.17 7.66 50.12
C GLU A 265 -64.62 7.13 50.22
N LEU A 266 -65.59 7.88 49.71
CA LEU A 266 -67.03 7.64 49.84
C LEU A 266 -67.71 7.16 48.54
N SER A 267 -66.93 6.85 47.50
CA SER A 267 -67.41 6.50 46.14
C SER A 267 -66.88 5.17 45.62
#